data_AF-A0AA37RXA2-F1
#
_entry.id   AF-A0AA37RXA2-F1
#
_cell.length_a   1.000
_cell.length_b   1.000
_cell.length_c   1.000
_cell.angle_alpha   90.00
_cell.angle_beta   90.00
_cell.angle_gamma   90.00
#
_symmetry.space_group_name_H-M   'P 1'
#
loop_
_entity.id
_entity.type
_entity.pdbx_description
1 polymer ?
#
loop_
_entity_poly.entity_id
_entity_poly.type
_entity_poly.pdbx_seq_one_letter_code
_entity_poly.pdbx_strand_id
1 'polypeptide(L)'
;MKQQSGFTLVELVVVIIILGVLAVTAAPKFIDLKGDARKSTLQGVKAATQGANALVFSKAAIAGKEREASSSISINSDSIAIQYGYVAPSCTALTTALEIDMSTDTNGTSDWVCDLISNQSVAGVGPIISIYQRGSIVDLTTTDDQSCHLQYHGASANDRPQIELKMGKC
;
A
#
# COMPACT_ATOMS: atom_id res chain seq x y z
N MET A 1 49.06 39.70 -8.88
CA MET A 1 48.70 39.10 -7.58
C MET A 1 47.19 39.15 -7.45
N LYS A 2 46.50 38.01 -7.39
CA LYS A 2 45.04 37.94 -7.23
C LYS A 2 44.75 38.13 -5.73
N GLN A 3 44.01 39.17 -5.38
CA GLN A 3 43.54 39.39 -4.01
C GLN A 3 42.57 38.25 -3.65
N GLN A 4 42.90 37.47 -2.63
CA GLN A 4 42.02 36.43 -2.09
C GLN A 4 41.13 37.10 -1.04
N SER A 5 39.91 37.48 -1.44
CA SER A 5 38.89 37.92 -0.49
C SER A 5 38.53 36.73 0.40
N GLY A 6 39.03 36.73 1.64
CA GLY A 6 38.61 35.78 2.65
C GLY A 6 37.16 36.06 3.06
N PHE A 7 36.44 35.01 3.42
CA PHE A 7 35.10 35.10 4.00
C PHE A 7 35.19 35.65 5.42
N THR A 8 34.32 36.59 5.80
CA THR A 8 34.35 37.13 7.17
C THR A 8 33.73 36.16 8.16
N LEU A 9 34.21 36.15 9.41
CA LEU A 9 33.59 35.31 10.46
C LEU A 9 32.11 35.65 10.67
N VAL A 10 31.76 36.93 10.52
CA VAL A 10 30.37 37.39 10.67
C VAL A 10 29.47 36.85 9.56
N GLU A 11 29.92 36.82 8.31
CA GLU A 11 29.14 36.21 7.22
C GLU A 11 28.88 34.73 7.49
N LEU A 12 29.85 33.99 8.03
CA LEU A 12 29.67 32.58 8.34
C LEU A 12 28.65 32.36 9.46
N VAL A 13 28.70 33.19 10.51
CA VAL A 13 27.74 33.13 11.62
C VAL A 13 26.33 33.49 11.16
N VAL A 14 26.17 34.51 10.33
CA VAL A 14 24.84 34.91 9.83
C VAL A 14 24.23 33.81 8.95
N VAL A 15 25.03 33.15 8.11
CA VAL A 15 24.55 32.07 7.25
C VAL A 15 24.03 30.88 8.07
N ILE A 16 24.76 30.42 9.09
CA ILE A 16 24.31 29.30 9.92
C ILE A 16 23.06 29.64 10.74
N ILE A 17 22.90 30.90 11.17
CA ILE A 17 21.69 31.37 11.87
C ILE A 17 20.49 31.32 10.94
N ILE A 18 20.63 31.84 9.71
CA ILE A 18 19.55 31.81 8.71
C ILE A 18 19.16 30.38 8.39
N LEU A 19 20.15 29.50 8.14
CA LEU A 19 19.89 28.07 7.90
C LEU A 19 19.22 27.39 9.10
N GLY A 20 19.60 27.76 10.33
CA GLY A 20 18.97 27.26 11.55
C GLY A 20 17.48 27.59 11.65
N VAL A 21 17.10 28.85 11.39
CA VAL A 21 15.69 29.29 11.42
C VAL A 21 14.87 28.62 10.30
N LEU A 22 15.43 28.52 9.10
CA LEU A 22 14.78 27.84 7.98
C LEU A 22 14.57 26.35 8.25
N ALA A 23 15.54 25.68 8.88
CA ALA A 23 15.43 24.27 9.22
C ALA A 23 14.30 23.99 10.22
N VAL A 24 14.19 24.79 11.29
CA VAL A 24 13.17 24.59 12.34
C VAL A 24 11.75 24.82 11.82
N THR A 25 11.56 25.77 10.91
CA THR A 25 10.24 26.07 10.34
C THR A 25 9.84 25.11 9.22
N ALA A 26 10.79 24.56 8.46
CA ALA A 26 10.52 23.61 7.38
C ALA A 26 10.30 22.17 7.86
N ALA A 27 10.95 21.75 8.95
CA ALA A 27 10.93 20.36 9.41
C ALA A 27 9.52 19.82 9.75
N PRO A 28 8.64 20.54 10.50
CA PRO A 28 7.29 20.04 10.81
C PRO A 28 6.46 19.83 9.55
N LYS A 29 6.46 20.82 8.63
CA LYS A 29 5.72 20.74 7.37
C LYS A 29 6.20 19.59 6.48
N PHE A 30 7.50 19.30 6.48
CA PHE A 30 8.05 18.18 5.70
C PHE A 30 7.61 16.80 6.24
N ILE A 31 7.36 16.69 7.55
CA ILE A 31 6.84 15.45 8.17
C ILE A 31 5.39 15.23 7.75
N ASP A 32 4.54 16.26 7.84
CA ASP A 32 3.13 16.17 7.47
C ASP A 32 2.93 15.79 5.99
N LEU A 33 3.72 16.39 5.09
CA LEU A 33 3.66 16.09 3.66
C LEU A 33 3.96 14.63 3.32
N LYS A 34 4.84 13.97 4.10
CA LYS A 34 5.13 12.53 3.90
C LYS A 34 3.94 11.67 4.30
N GLY A 35 3.29 11.98 5.42
CA GLY A 35 2.10 11.26 5.86
C GLY A 35 0.94 11.41 4.88
N ASP A 36 0.69 12.63 4.41
CA ASP A 36 -0.35 12.89 3.40
C ASP A 36 -0.05 12.24 2.05
N ALA A 37 1.22 12.22 1.64
CA ALA A 37 1.63 11.49 0.44
C ALA A 37 1.32 9.99 0.56
N ARG A 38 1.68 9.35 1.68
CA ARG A 38 1.37 7.93 1.93
C ARG A 38 -0.13 7.65 1.93
N LYS A 39 -0.93 8.52 2.56
CA LYS A 39 -2.39 8.41 2.57
C LYS A 39 -2.95 8.46 1.15
N SER A 40 -2.50 9.42 0.34
CA SER A 40 -2.91 9.57 -1.06
C SER A 40 -2.53 8.34 -1.90
N THR A 41 -1.30 7.83 -1.73
CA THR A 41 -0.85 6.63 -2.43
C THR A 41 -1.69 5.41 -2.05
N LEU A 42 -2.00 5.20 -0.77
CA LEU A 42 -2.87 4.11 -0.32
C LEU A 42 -4.31 4.25 -0.85
N GLN A 43 -4.84 5.47 -0.97
CA GLN A 43 -6.12 5.71 -1.65
C GLN A 43 -6.04 5.31 -3.13
N GLY A 44 -4.92 5.60 -3.79
CA GLY A 44 -4.62 5.14 -5.15
C GLY A 44 -4.63 3.62 -5.27
N VAL A 45 -3.97 2.90 -4.36
CA VAL A 45 -3.97 1.43 -4.34
C VAL A 45 -5.37 0.88 -4.07
N LYS A 46 -6.17 1.50 -3.20
CA LYS A 46 -7.58 1.13 -3.02
C LYS A 46 -8.38 1.25 -4.31
N ALA A 47 -8.27 2.38 -5.00
CA ALA A 47 -8.96 2.60 -6.26
C ALA A 47 -8.51 1.58 -7.33
N ALA A 48 -7.20 1.31 -7.42
CA ALA A 48 -6.65 0.29 -8.31
C ALA A 48 -7.18 -1.10 -7.98
N THR A 49 -7.27 -1.47 -6.70
CA THR A 49 -7.82 -2.77 -6.25
C THR A 49 -9.30 -2.91 -6.56
N GLN A 50 -10.08 -1.83 -6.44
CA GLN A 50 -11.48 -1.83 -6.85
C GLN A 50 -11.62 -2.01 -8.37
N GLY A 51 -10.80 -1.30 -9.15
CA GLY A 51 -10.76 -1.44 -10.61
C GLY A 51 -10.35 -2.85 -11.07
N ALA A 52 -9.28 -3.39 -10.48
CA ALA A 52 -8.79 -4.73 -10.78
C ALA A 52 -9.86 -5.79 -10.50
N ASN A 53 -10.56 -5.70 -9.36
CA ASN A 53 -11.67 -6.60 -9.05
C ASN A 53 -12.81 -6.51 -10.05
N ALA A 54 -13.17 -5.32 -10.55
CA ALA A 54 -14.21 -5.16 -11.56
C ALA A 54 -13.82 -5.80 -12.91
N LEU A 55 -12.56 -5.64 -13.32
CA LEU A 55 -12.03 -6.26 -14.55
C LEU A 55 -11.95 -7.79 -14.43
N VAL A 56 -11.41 -8.28 -13.33
CA VAL A 56 -11.29 -9.72 -13.03
C VAL A 56 -12.68 -10.36 -12.96
N PHE A 57 -13.64 -9.72 -12.29
CA PHE A 57 -15.02 -10.20 -12.25
C PHE A 57 -15.67 -10.25 -13.62
N SER A 58 -15.50 -9.21 -14.45
CA SER A 58 -16.01 -9.20 -15.82
C SER A 58 -15.48 -10.38 -16.63
N LYS A 59 -14.19 -10.70 -16.48
CA LYS A 59 -13.56 -11.82 -17.17
C LYS A 59 -13.99 -13.18 -16.61
N ALA A 60 -14.14 -13.29 -15.29
CA ALA A 60 -14.65 -14.48 -14.64
C ALA A 60 -16.10 -14.79 -15.07
N ALA A 61 -16.95 -13.77 -15.17
CA ALA A 61 -18.33 -13.91 -15.64
C ALA A 61 -18.41 -14.40 -17.08
N ILE A 62 -17.56 -13.88 -17.97
CA ILE A 62 -17.45 -14.38 -19.36
C ILE A 62 -17.02 -15.85 -19.39
N ALA A 63 -16.16 -16.26 -18.47
CA ALA A 63 -15.69 -17.63 -18.34
C ALA A 63 -16.65 -18.56 -17.59
N GLY A 64 -17.78 -18.05 -17.05
CA GLY A 64 -18.73 -18.80 -16.22
C GLY A 64 -18.19 -19.21 -14.84
N LYS A 65 -17.18 -18.50 -14.34
CA LYS A 65 -16.46 -18.80 -13.09
C LYS A 65 -16.79 -17.84 -11.95
N GLU A 66 -17.73 -16.93 -12.15
CA GLU A 66 -18.07 -15.85 -11.21
C GLU A 66 -18.74 -16.33 -9.91
N ARG A 67 -19.17 -17.59 -9.86
CA ARG A 67 -19.77 -18.23 -8.67
C ARG A 67 -18.91 -19.32 -8.06
N GLU A 68 -17.77 -19.63 -8.67
CA GLU A 68 -16.87 -20.68 -8.17
C GLU A 68 -16.14 -20.18 -6.91
N ALA A 69 -16.20 -20.97 -5.83
CA ALA A 69 -15.54 -20.62 -4.57
C ALA A 69 -14.02 -20.47 -4.71
N SER A 70 -13.41 -21.19 -5.65
CA SER A 70 -12.01 -21.03 -6.03
C SER A 70 -11.84 -21.42 -7.49
N SER A 71 -11.20 -20.54 -8.26
CA SER A 71 -10.87 -20.80 -9.67
C SER A 71 -9.67 -19.96 -10.08
N SER A 72 -9.33 -19.99 -11.37
CA SER A 72 -8.36 -19.08 -11.97
C SER A 72 -8.83 -18.59 -13.33
N ILE A 73 -8.39 -17.39 -13.68
CA ILE A 73 -8.55 -16.81 -15.03
C ILE A 73 -7.17 -16.38 -15.55
N SER A 74 -6.96 -16.51 -16.85
CA SER A 74 -5.74 -15.99 -17.50
C SER A 74 -6.00 -14.55 -17.91
N ILE A 75 -5.18 -13.59 -17.49
CA ILE A 75 -5.11 -12.24 -18.06
C ILE A 75 -3.75 -12.12 -18.73
N ASN A 76 -3.74 -11.91 -20.05
CA ASN A 76 -2.53 -12.06 -20.87
C ASN A 76 -1.91 -13.45 -20.65
N SER A 77 -0.61 -13.50 -20.31
CA SER A 77 0.14 -14.72 -20.01
C SER A 77 0.09 -15.12 -18.53
N ASP A 78 -0.56 -14.32 -17.67
CA ASP A 78 -0.56 -14.53 -16.24
C ASP A 78 -1.87 -15.18 -15.76
N SER A 79 -1.75 -16.18 -14.90
CA SER A 79 -2.89 -16.83 -14.25
C SER A 79 -3.17 -16.16 -12.90
N ILE A 80 -4.33 -15.53 -12.78
CA ILE A 80 -4.78 -14.90 -11.55
C ILE A 80 -5.75 -15.85 -10.84
N ALA A 81 -5.43 -16.18 -9.59
CA ALA A 81 -6.35 -16.91 -8.72
C ALA A 81 -7.54 -16.01 -8.35
N ILE A 82 -8.74 -16.57 -8.47
CA ILE A 82 -9.99 -15.87 -8.18
C ILE A 82 -10.85 -16.66 -7.18
N GLN A 83 -11.72 -15.93 -6.50
CA GLN A 83 -12.68 -16.43 -5.54
C GLN A 83 -14.00 -15.71 -5.75
N TYR A 84 -15.06 -16.47 -6.06
CA TYR A 84 -16.39 -15.95 -6.44
C TYR A 84 -16.31 -14.84 -7.50
N GLY A 85 -15.48 -15.07 -8.52
CA GLY A 85 -15.25 -14.13 -9.62
C GLY A 85 -14.33 -12.95 -9.31
N TYR A 86 -13.98 -12.68 -8.06
CA TYR A 86 -13.07 -11.59 -7.68
C TYR A 86 -11.64 -12.08 -7.45
N VAL A 87 -10.67 -11.17 -7.31
CA VAL A 87 -9.29 -11.55 -7.00
C VAL A 87 -9.27 -12.36 -5.69
N ALA A 88 -8.55 -13.48 -5.66
CA ALA A 88 -8.43 -14.26 -4.42
C ALA A 88 -7.67 -13.46 -3.35
N PRO A 89 -7.99 -13.62 -2.04
CA PRO A 89 -7.25 -12.96 -0.96
C PRO A 89 -5.88 -13.62 -0.74
N SER A 90 -4.97 -13.42 -1.69
CA SER A 90 -3.58 -13.85 -1.61
C SER A 90 -2.66 -12.78 -2.19
N CYS A 91 -1.47 -12.64 -1.63
CA CYS A 91 -0.48 -11.67 -2.10
C CYS A 91 -0.10 -11.88 -3.56
N THR A 92 0.05 -13.13 -3.99
CA THR A 92 0.35 -13.45 -5.39
C THR A 92 -0.76 -12.98 -6.34
N ALA A 93 -2.02 -13.28 -6.03
CA ALA A 93 -3.14 -12.88 -6.88
C ALA A 93 -3.29 -11.35 -6.95
N LEU A 94 -3.11 -10.66 -5.82
CA LEU A 94 -3.18 -9.19 -5.77
C LEU A 94 -2.00 -8.53 -6.49
N THR A 95 -0.78 -9.05 -6.34
CA THR A 95 0.42 -8.57 -7.06
C THR A 95 0.21 -8.65 -8.57
N THR A 96 -0.26 -9.81 -9.06
CA THR A 96 -0.53 -10.00 -10.49
C THR A 96 -1.72 -9.16 -10.97
N ALA A 97 -2.80 -9.05 -10.20
CA ALA A 97 -3.99 -8.31 -10.61
C ALA A 97 -3.79 -6.78 -10.60
N LEU A 98 -2.93 -6.27 -9.72
CA LEU A 98 -2.63 -4.84 -9.57
C LEU A 98 -1.44 -4.38 -10.42
N GLU A 99 -0.61 -5.31 -10.89
CA GLU A 99 0.67 -5.03 -11.53
C GLU A 99 1.59 -4.13 -10.66
N ILE A 100 1.50 -4.30 -9.34
CA ILE A 100 2.37 -3.65 -8.36
C ILE A 100 3.40 -4.69 -7.90
N ASP A 101 4.68 -4.33 -7.88
CA ASP A 101 5.74 -5.21 -7.34
C ASP A 101 5.67 -5.23 -5.80
N MET A 102 5.00 -6.25 -5.28
CA MET A 102 4.81 -6.47 -3.85
C MET A 102 5.65 -7.65 -3.38
N SER A 103 6.28 -7.50 -2.21
CA SER A 103 6.99 -8.60 -1.57
C SER A 103 6.28 -9.07 -0.30
N THR A 104 6.34 -10.37 -0.04
CA THR A 104 5.96 -10.93 1.27
C THR A 104 7.11 -10.88 2.28
N ASP A 105 8.32 -10.48 1.85
CA ASP A 105 9.46 -10.28 2.74
C ASP A 105 9.37 -8.91 3.42
N THR A 106 8.92 -8.95 4.68
CA THR A 106 8.83 -7.78 5.55
C THR A 106 10.19 -7.16 5.85
N ASN A 107 11.29 -7.91 5.70
CA ASN A 107 12.67 -7.43 5.89
C ASN A 107 13.42 -7.14 4.58
N GLY A 108 12.75 -7.31 3.44
CA GLY A 108 13.34 -7.14 2.12
C GLY A 108 13.59 -5.67 1.73
N THR A 109 13.72 -5.42 0.43
CA THR A 109 13.99 -4.08 -0.13
C THR A 109 12.85 -3.52 -0.97
N SER A 110 11.83 -4.33 -1.31
CA SER A 110 10.69 -3.89 -2.11
C SER A 110 9.91 -2.78 -1.42
N ASP A 111 9.48 -1.77 -2.18
CA ASP A 111 8.75 -0.62 -1.67
C ASP A 111 7.38 -1.01 -1.11
N TRP A 112 6.70 -1.95 -1.75
CA TRP A 112 5.42 -2.49 -1.30
C TRP A 112 5.60 -3.83 -0.63
N VAL A 113 4.93 -3.98 0.51
CA VAL A 113 4.86 -5.21 1.27
C VAL A 113 3.42 -5.69 1.28
N CYS A 114 3.25 -6.99 1.08
CA CYS A 114 1.98 -7.68 1.22
C CYS A 114 2.14 -8.76 2.29
N ASP A 115 1.28 -8.76 3.29
CA ASP A 115 1.33 -9.72 4.39
C ASP A 115 -0.09 -10.09 4.85
N LEU A 116 -0.19 -11.14 5.65
CA LEU A 116 -1.45 -11.63 6.23
C LEU A 116 -1.65 -10.98 7.60
N ILE A 117 -2.88 -10.64 7.95
CA ILE A 117 -3.19 -10.33 9.36
C ILE A 117 -3.18 -11.66 10.14
N SER A 118 -2.27 -11.78 11.09
CA SER A 118 -2.02 -13.03 11.82
C SER A 118 -3.27 -13.48 12.58
N ASN A 119 -3.60 -14.77 12.49
CA ASN A 119 -4.75 -15.40 13.16
C ASN A 119 -6.12 -14.76 12.85
N GLN A 120 -6.23 -14.00 11.75
CA GLN A 120 -7.47 -13.37 11.30
C GLN A 120 -7.87 -13.95 9.95
N SER A 121 -8.96 -14.70 9.95
CA SER A 121 -9.63 -15.17 8.74
C SER A 121 -11.13 -15.04 8.92
N VAL A 122 -11.82 -14.71 7.83
CA VAL A 122 -13.26 -14.61 7.81
C VAL A 122 -13.80 -15.91 7.22
N ALA A 123 -14.72 -16.57 7.93
CA ALA A 123 -15.29 -17.85 7.50
C ALA A 123 -15.94 -17.71 6.10
N GLY A 124 -15.59 -18.60 5.17
CA GLY A 124 -16.08 -18.55 3.79
C GLY A 124 -15.42 -17.48 2.89
N VAL A 125 -14.51 -16.67 3.43
CA VAL A 125 -13.73 -15.66 2.72
C VAL A 125 -12.24 -16.01 2.70
N GLY A 126 -11.68 -16.48 3.82
CA GLY A 126 -10.25 -16.78 3.94
C GLY A 126 -9.48 -15.69 4.71
N PRO A 127 -8.16 -15.59 4.52
CA PRO A 127 -7.33 -14.66 5.27
C PRO A 127 -7.58 -13.21 4.86
N ILE A 128 -7.25 -12.27 5.75
CA ILE A 128 -7.23 -10.84 5.44
C ILE A 128 -5.82 -10.47 4.99
N ILE A 129 -5.71 -9.87 3.80
CA ILE A 129 -4.44 -9.42 3.25
C ILE A 129 -4.22 -7.95 3.60
N SER A 130 -3.02 -7.60 4.05
CA SER A 130 -2.58 -6.24 4.30
C SER A 130 -1.54 -5.80 3.29
N ILE A 131 -1.72 -4.62 2.73
CA ILE A 131 -0.86 -3.99 1.72
C ILE A 131 -0.36 -2.66 2.27
N TYR A 132 0.96 -2.45 2.29
CA TYR A 132 1.54 -1.21 2.81
C TYR A 132 2.89 -0.89 2.18
N GLN A 133 3.27 0.39 2.24
CA GLN A 133 4.60 0.83 1.84
C GLN A 133 5.62 0.55 2.96
N ARG A 134 6.86 0.28 2.58
CA ARG A 134 7.96 0.05 3.50
C ARG A 134 8.20 1.26 4.40
N GLY A 135 8.44 1.01 5.68
CA GLY A 135 8.62 2.04 6.70
C GLY A 135 7.31 2.72 7.14
N SER A 136 6.15 2.18 6.77
CA SER A 136 4.86 2.47 7.42
C SER A 136 4.79 1.81 8.79
N ILE A 137 4.09 2.46 9.72
CA ILE A 137 3.74 1.84 11.00
C ILE A 137 2.56 0.92 10.75
N VAL A 138 2.73 -0.37 10.97
CA VAL A 138 1.69 -1.37 10.72
C VAL A 138 1.60 -2.29 11.93
N ASP A 139 0.36 -2.55 12.36
CA ASP A 139 0.04 -3.61 13.30
C ASP A 139 -0.75 -4.68 12.55
N LEU A 140 -0.14 -5.85 12.35
CA LEU A 140 -0.74 -6.99 11.66
C LEU A 140 -1.35 -8.01 12.63
N THR A 141 -1.54 -7.62 13.89
CA THR A 141 -2.14 -8.46 14.94
C THR A 141 -3.55 -8.03 15.31
N THR A 142 -3.92 -6.79 15.02
CA THR A 142 -5.23 -6.21 15.33
C THR A 142 -5.81 -5.48 14.11
N THR A 143 -7.12 -5.21 14.14
CA THR A 143 -7.81 -4.37 13.14
C THR A 143 -7.80 -2.89 13.55
N ASP A 144 -6.85 -2.46 14.39
CA ASP A 144 -6.79 -1.11 14.94
C ASP A 144 -6.56 -0.04 13.86
N ASP A 145 -6.99 1.19 14.14
CA ASP A 145 -6.87 2.33 13.24
C ASP A 145 -5.51 3.01 13.32
N GLN A 146 -4.64 2.64 14.27
CA GLN A 146 -3.31 3.24 14.49
C GLN A 146 -2.21 2.70 13.56
N SER A 147 -2.57 2.26 12.37
CA SER A 147 -1.69 1.68 11.37
C SER A 147 -1.82 2.41 10.02
N CYS A 148 -0.91 2.13 9.09
CA CYS A 148 -0.85 2.72 7.75
C CYS A 148 -0.79 1.63 6.67
N HIS A 149 -1.94 1.04 6.36
CA HIS A 149 -2.07 -0.05 5.38
C HIS A 149 -3.48 -0.13 4.81
N LEU A 150 -3.59 -0.85 3.69
CA LEU A 150 -4.86 -1.28 3.10
C LEU A 150 -5.13 -2.73 3.51
N GLN A 151 -6.35 -3.01 3.94
CA GLN A 151 -6.83 -4.36 4.21
C GLN A 151 -7.76 -4.83 3.09
N TYR A 152 -7.47 -6.01 2.54
CA TYR A 152 -8.26 -6.67 1.52
C TYR A 152 -8.90 -7.92 2.09
N HIS A 153 -10.23 -7.92 2.08
CA HIS A 153 -11.07 -9.06 2.40
C HIS A 153 -11.57 -9.64 1.09
N GLY A 154 -11.32 -10.93 0.87
CA GLY A 154 -11.79 -11.64 -0.32
C GLY A 154 -13.33 -11.68 -0.41
N ALA A 155 -13.82 -12.14 -1.55
CA ALA A 155 -15.25 -12.35 -1.75
C ALA A 155 -15.76 -13.59 -1.00
N SER A 156 -17.05 -13.59 -0.67
CA SER A 156 -17.79 -14.76 -0.19
C SER A 156 -18.82 -15.19 -1.24
N ALA A 157 -19.56 -16.28 -0.98
CA ALA A 157 -20.65 -16.72 -1.85
C ALA A 157 -21.75 -15.65 -2.02
N ASN A 158 -21.90 -14.75 -1.05
CA ASN A 158 -22.97 -13.75 -1.02
C ASN A 158 -22.45 -12.31 -1.01
N ASP A 159 -21.18 -12.10 -0.67
CA ASP A 159 -20.61 -10.78 -0.44
C ASP A 159 -19.45 -10.49 -1.39
N ARG A 160 -19.42 -9.24 -1.85
CA ARG A 160 -18.30 -8.69 -2.63
C ARG A 160 -17.09 -8.46 -1.74
N PRO A 161 -15.87 -8.46 -2.32
CA PRO A 161 -14.65 -8.17 -1.56
C PRO A 161 -14.74 -6.78 -0.92
N GLN A 162 -14.22 -6.67 0.30
CA GLN A 162 -14.19 -5.41 1.06
C GLN A 162 -12.75 -4.88 1.11
N ILE A 163 -12.62 -3.57 0.92
CA ILE A 163 -11.32 -2.88 0.92
C ILE A 163 -11.37 -1.75 1.94
N GLU A 164 -10.66 -1.94 3.04
CA GLU A 164 -10.58 -1.01 4.15
C GLU A 164 -9.21 -0.32 4.18
N LEU A 165 -9.18 0.95 4.57
CA LEU A 165 -7.94 1.71 4.72
C LEU A 165 -7.74 2.02 6.20
N LYS A 166 -6.60 1.60 6.74
CA LYS A 166 -6.14 2.00 8.06
C LYS A 166 -5.07 3.08 7.88
N MET A 167 -5.33 4.28 8.38
CA MET A 167 -4.55 5.48 8.09
C MET A 167 -4.22 6.35 9.31
N GLY A 168 -4.41 5.86 10.53
CA GLY A 168 -4.23 6.67 11.74
C GLY A 168 -2.77 7.03 12.03
N LYS A 169 -1.80 6.27 11.52
CA LYS A 169 -0.35 6.56 11.65
C LYS A 169 0.41 6.47 10.32
N CYS A 170 -0.21 6.97 9.25
CA CYS A 170 0.51 7.45 8.08
C CYS A 170 1.03 8.87 8.38
#